data_AF-A0A2U1MH95-F1
#
_entry.id   AF-A0A2U1MH95-F1
#
_cell.length_a   1.000
_cell.length_b   1.000
_cell.length_c   1.000
_cell.angle_alpha   90.00
_cell.angle_beta   90.00
_cell.angle_gamma   90.00
#
_symmetry.space_group_name_H-M   'P 1'
#
loop_
_entity.id
_entity.type
_entity.pdbx_description
1 polymer ?
#
loop_
_entity_poly.entity_id
_entity_poly.type
_entity_poly.pdbx_seq_one_letter_code
_entity_poly.pdbx_strand_id
1 'polypeptide(L)'
;MGCCSIDLGIRFNHQIYHINHSGIRSRSVVTCLRLKNRRRISCCSAVDEQQKISFSDAESSLISSLIGIQGRGRSASPQQLKAVEQAVKALEATQGIPDPTSSSLIEGRWQLVFTTRPGTASPIQRTFVGVDLFSVFQEIYLQTNDQRVSNIVKFSDAIGELKVEAAATVKDGKRILFRFDKAAFELKFLPFKVPYPVPFRLLGDEAKGWLDTTYLSESGNLRISRGNKGTTFVLQKQTEPRQKLLSAISSGTKVLEAIYEFVSLEENATKGEKQLAEGEWQMIWSSQMETDSWIENAANGLMGSQIVKDNGKLKFLVDIALGFKFSMNGTFEKSGNNVYDVTMDDGAILIGPYGIPVELVKKFKLEVLYSDDKIRVTRGYSNIIFVHLRV
;
A
#
# COMPACT_ATOMS: atom_id res chain seq x y z
N MET A 1 8.88 -22.11 -53.95
CA MET A 1 9.92 -22.70 -53.08
C MET A 1 10.15 -21.76 -51.90
N GLY A 2 9.84 -22.24 -50.69
CA GLY A 2 10.35 -21.78 -49.39
C GLY A 2 10.23 -20.31 -48.99
N CYS A 3 9.12 -19.93 -48.33
CA CYS A 3 9.09 -18.79 -47.41
C CYS A 3 9.22 -19.36 -45.99
N CYS A 4 10.31 -19.02 -45.29
CA CYS A 4 10.61 -19.50 -43.95
C CYS A 4 10.09 -18.46 -42.93
N SER A 5 9.03 -18.80 -42.19
CA SER A 5 8.58 -18.06 -41.01
C SER A 5 9.36 -18.59 -39.81
N ILE A 6 10.07 -17.70 -39.11
CA ILE A 6 10.76 -18.02 -37.85
C ILE A 6 9.80 -17.68 -36.73
N ASP A 7 9.18 -18.72 -36.17
CA ASP A 7 8.29 -18.65 -35.01
C ASP A 7 9.15 -18.72 -33.73
N LEU A 8 9.38 -17.57 -33.10
CA LEU A 8 10.10 -17.47 -31.82
C LEU A 8 9.10 -17.58 -30.66
N GLY A 9 8.67 -18.82 -30.39
CA GLY A 9 7.87 -19.17 -29.23
C GLY A 9 8.65 -19.02 -27.92
N ILE A 10 8.54 -17.85 -27.28
CA ILE A 10 8.99 -17.64 -25.90
C ILE A 10 7.87 -18.10 -24.96
N ARG A 11 7.98 -19.33 -24.46
CA ARG A 11 7.11 -19.84 -23.39
C ARG A 11 7.50 -19.19 -22.06
N PHE A 12 6.66 -18.32 -21.54
CA PHE A 12 6.70 -17.94 -20.12
C PHE A 12 6.16 -19.10 -19.29
N ASN A 13 7.03 -19.72 -18.49
CA ASN A 13 6.64 -20.75 -17.54
C ASN A 13 6.04 -20.05 -16.31
N HIS A 14 4.71 -20.08 -16.17
CA HIS A 14 4.04 -19.74 -14.92
C HIS A 14 3.41 -21.00 -14.33
N GLN A 15 3.79 -21.34 -13.12
CA GLN A 15 3.19 -22.42 -12.35
C GLN A 15 1.73 -22.06 -12.03
N ILE A 16 0.82 -22.70 -12.75
CA ILE A 16 -0.62 -22.68 -12.50
C ILE A 16 -0.91 -23.64 -11.34
N TYR A 17 -1.35 -23.11 -10.20
CA TYR A 17 -2.04 -23.93 -9.21
C TYR A 17 -3.50 -24.10 -9.67
N HIS A 18 -3.79 -25.24 -10.30
CA HIS A 18 -5.14 -25.69 -10.57
C HIS A 18 -5.81 -26.14 -9.27
N ILE A 19 -6.83 -25.39 -8.81
CA ILE A 19 -7.80 -25.92 -7.84
C ILE A 19 -9.02 -26.37 -8.64
N ASN A 20 -9.17 -27.70 -8.76
CA ASN A 20 -10.34 -28.35 -9.34
C ASN A 20 -11.55 -28.15 -8.43
N HIS A 21 -12.58 -27.46 -8.91
CA HIS A 21 -13.92 -27.56 -8.34
C HIS A 21 -14.66 -28.73 -9.01
N SER A 22 -14.60 -29.90 -8.39
CA SER A 22 -15.52 -30.99 -8.69
C SER A 22 -16.87 -30.71 -8.00
N GLY A 23 -17.93 -30.68 -8.82
CA GLY A 23 -19.29 -30.49 -8.36
C GLY A 23 -19.79 -31.66 -7.52
N ILE A 24 -20.37 -31.34 -6.36
CA ILE A 24 -21.24 -32.25 -5.62
C ILE A 24 -22.57 -31.52 -5.40
N ARG A 25 -23.60 -32.00 -6.10
CA ARG A 25 -25.01 -31.70 -5.80
C ARG A 25 -25.35 -32.31 -4.44
N SER A 26 -25.71 -31.48 -3.48
CA SER A 26 -26.51 -31.93 -2.32
C SER A 26 -27.80 -31.11 -2.26
N ARG A 27 -28.92 -31.79 -2.50
CA ARG A 27 -30.24 -31.30 -2.15
C ARG A 27 -30.41 -31.48 -0.64
N SER A 28 -30.70 -30.42 0.09
CA SER A 28 -31.19 -30.53 1.46
C SER A 28 -32.31 -29.52 1.67
N VAL A 29 -33.43 -30.09 2.11
CA VAL A 29 -34.73 -29.48 2.32
C VAL A 29 -34.65 -28.51 3.49
N VAL A 30 -35.04 -27.24 3.27
CA VAL A 30 -35.16 -26.24 4.34
C VAL A 30 -36.54 -26.39 4.97
N THR A 31 -36.59 -27.03 6.13
CA THR A 31 -37.78 -27.06 6.98
C THR A 31 -37.79 -25.79 7.83
N CYS A 32 -38.79 -24.93 7.60
CA CYS A 32 -38.97 -23.67 8.31
C CYS A 32 -39.56 -23.94 9.71
N LEU A 33 -38.75 -23.80 10.76
CA LEU A 33 -39.26 -23.74 12.15
C LEU A 33 -39.20 -22.29 12.65
N ARG A 34 -40.40 -21.69 12.72
CA ARG A 34 -40.68 -20.39 13.33
C ARG A 34 -40.48 -20.48 14.84
N LEU A 35 -39.48 -19.78 15.38
CA LEU A 35 -39.43 -19.43 16.81
C LEU A 35 -39.35 -17.92 16.96
N LYS A 36 -40.47 -17.35 17.40
CA LYS A 36 -40.58 -15.96 17.84
C LYS A 36 -39.88 -15.83 19.19
N ASN A 37 -38.86 -14.97 19.30
CA ASN A 37 -38.62 -14.28 20.55
C ASN A 37 -38.01 -12.90 20.32
N ARG A 38 -38.77 -11.86 20.66
CA ARG A 38 -38.37 -10.46 20.59
C ARG A 38 -37.54 -10.12 21.82
N ARG A 39 -36.25 -9.83 21.63
CA ARG A 39 -35.51 -8.94 22.53
C ARG A 39 -34.95 -7.80 21.70
N ARG A 40 -35.45 -6.58 21.95
CA ARG A 40 -34.92 -5.33 21.40
C ARG A 40 -33.53 -5.12 22.00
N ILE A 41 -32.50 -5.42 21.23
CA ILE A 41 -31.16 -4.92 21.47
C ILE A 41 -31.10 -3.60 20.71
N SER A 42 -31.03 -2.50 21.47
CA SER A 42 -30.76 -1.17 20.93
C SER A 42 -29.33 -1.19 20.39
N CYS A 43 -29.20 -1.33 19.07
CA CYS A 43 -27.91 -1.20 18.40
C CYS A 43 -27.65 0.29 18.23
N CYS A 44 -26.88 0.85 19.17
CA CYS A 44 -26.30 2.18 19.00
C CYS A 44 -25.16 2.01 17.98
N SER A 45 -25.47 2.19 16.71
CA SER A 45 -24.47 2.31 15.67
C SER A 45 -23.72 3.62 15.92
N ALA A 46 -22.60 3.55 16.64
CA ALA A 46 -21.63 4.62 16.65
C ALA A 46 -21.14 4.78 15.21
N VAL A 47 -21.61 5.83 14.56
CA VAL A 47 -21.07 6.29 13.30
C VAL A 47 -19.67 6.80 13.63
N ASP A 48 -18.63 6.10 13.17
CA ASP A 48 -17.26 6.61 13.20
C ASP A 48 -17.26 7.88 12.35
N GLU A 49 -17.29 9.05 12.99
CA GLU A 49 -16.90 10.28 12.33
C GLU A 49 -15.41 10.12 12.00
N GLN A 50 -15.08 9.83 10.73
CA GLN A 50 -13.70 9.91 10.25
C GLN A 50 -13.23 11.36 10.34
N GLN A 51 -12.68 11.72 11.50
CA GLN A 51 -12.03 13.00 11.74
C GLN A 51 -10.83 13.09 10.81
N LYS A 52 -10.84 14.09 9.92
CA LYS A 52 -9.75 14.35 8.96
C LYS A 52 -8.44 14.46 9.73
N ILE A 53 -7.52 13.55 9.47
CA ILE A 53 -6.21 13.52 10.13
C ILE A 53 -5.46 14.78 9.70
N SER A 54 -5.15 15.65 10.66
CA SER A 54 -4.33 16.84 10.41
C SER A 54 -2.91 16.56 10.87
N PHE A 55 -1.96 16.60 9.93
CA PHE A 55 -0.54 16.55 10.21
C PHE A 55 0.06 17.95 10.20
N SER A 56 1.08 18.19 11.04
CA SER A 56 1.90 19.40 10.92
C SER A 56 2.70 19.38 9.60
N ASP A 57 3.30 20.51 9.21
CA ASP A 57 4.12 20.58 7.99
C ASP A 57 5.31 19.61 8.03
N ALA A 58 5.93 19.46 9.21
CA ALA A 58 7.04 18.52 9.40
C ALA A 58 6.58 17.06 9.32
N GLU A 59 5.42 16.74 9.88
CA GLU A 59 4.83 15.39 9.81
C GLU A 59 4.43 15.06 8.37
N SER A 60 3.79 16.00 7.69
CA SER A 60 3.43 15.91 6.28
C SER A 60 4.67 15.67 5.42
N SER A 61 5.78 16.36 5.69
CA SER A 61 7.06 16.14 4.99
C SER A 61 7.56 14.69 5.11
N LEU A 62 7.53 14.11 6.32
CA LEU A 62 7.87 12.70 6.54
C LEU A 62 6.93 11.77 5.77
N ILE A 63 5.61 11.93 5.92
CA ILE A 63 4.62 11.10 5.21
C ILE A 63 4.81 11.18 3.70
N SER A 64 5.08 12.38 3.19
CA SER A 64 5.29 12.62 1.77
C SER A 64 6.56 11.94 1.24
N SER A 65 7.59 11.80 2.08
CA SER A 65 8.86 11.13 1.76
C SER A 65 8.73 9.61 1.73
N LEU A 66 7.68 9.06 2.34
CA LEU A 66 7.37 7.62 2.32
C LEU A 66 6.62 7.21 1.05
N ILE A 67 6.10 8.15 0.26
CA ILE A 67 5.38 7.86 -0.99
C ILE A 67 6.37 7.25 -1.99
N GLY A 68 5.96 6.16 -2.63
CA GLY A 68 6.81 5.40 -3.57
C GLY A 68 7.78 4.42 -2.91
N ILE A 69 7.89 4.40 -1.57
CA ILE A 69 8.68 3.38 -0.86
C ILE A 69 7.83 2.13 -0.64
N GLN A 70 8.19 1.04 -1.31
CA GLN A 70 7.49 -0.24 -1.17
C GLN A 70 8.08 -1.13 -0.06
N GLY A 71 7.27 -2.07 0.41
CA GLY A 71 7.67 -3.07 1.41
C GLY A 71 8.15 -2.48 2.74
N ARG A 72 7.60 -1.34 3.16
CA ARG A 72 7.94 -0.63 4.41
C ARG A 72 9.44 -0.30 4.51
N GLY A 73 10.07 0.08 3.41
CA GLY A 73 11.50 0.42 3.36
C GLY A 73 12.36 -0.64 2.67
N ARG A 74 11.79 -1.77 2.22
CA ARG A 74 12.52 -2.85 1.54
C ARG A 74 13.09 -2.43 0.20
N SER A 75 12.31 -1.70 -0.58
CA SER A 75 12.70 -1.25 -1.92
C SER A 75 13.19 0.21 -1.93
N ALA A 76 13.53 0.77 -0.77
CA ALA A 76 13.94 2.17 -0.66
C ALA A 76 15.35 2.38 -1.25
N SER A 77 15.48 3.37 -2.13
CA SER A 77 16.78 3.80 -2.64
C SER A 77 17.60 4.52 -1.55
N PRO A 78 18.94 4.60 -1.68
CA PRO A 78 19.77 5.36 -0.75
C PRO A 78 19.33 6.82 -0.59
N GLN A 79 18.87 7.45 -1.68
CA GLN A 79 18.35 8.81 -1.68
C GLN A 79 17.04 8.92 -0.89
N GLN A 80 16.11 7.97 -1.09
CA GLN A 80 14.86 7.91 -0.33
C GLN A 80 15.13 7.68 1.17
N LEU A 81 16.04 6.76 1.51
CA LEU A 81 16.43 6.51 2.90
C LEU A 81 17.00 7.77 3.56
N LYS A 82 17.85 8.52 2.84
CA LYS A 82 18.40 9.79 3.33
C LYS A 82 17.30 10.83 3.55
N ALA A 83 16.36 10.97 2.62
CA ALA A 83 15.23 11.90 2.75
C ALA A 83 14.35 11.57 3.97
N VAL A 84 14.01 10.29 4.15
CA VAL A 84 13.26 9.81 5.33
C VAL A 84 14.04 10.06 6.62
N GLU A 85 15.34 9.79 6.65
CA GLU A 85 16.17 10.03 7.83
C GLU A 85 16.24 11.52 8.19
N GLN A 86 16.35 12.41 7.20
CA GLN A 86 16.32 13.85 7.42
C GLN A 86 14.99 14.32 8.00
N ALA A 87 13.86 13.83 7.45
CA ALA A 87 12.53 14.17 7.95
C ALA A 87 12.30 13.64 9.38
N VAL A 88 12.75 12.41 9.68
CA VAL A 88 12.72 11.86 11.04
C VAL A 88 13.53 12.71 12.01
N LYS A 89 14.76 13.11 11.64
CA LYS A 89 15.60 13.96 12.49
C LYS A 89 14.97 15.33 12.74
N ALA A 90 14.33 15.91 11.73
CA ALA A 90 13.61 17.17 11.88
C ALA A 90 12.47 17.04 12.90
N LEU A 91 11.68 15.96 12.83
CA LEU A 91 10.62 15.68 13.79
C LEU A 91 11.14 15.37 15.19
N GLU A 92 12.22 14.62 15.33
CA GLU A 92 12.83 14.36 16.65
C GLU A 92 13.45 15.63 17.27
N ALA A 93 13.83 16.63 16.44
CA ALA A 93 14.27 17.94 16.89
C ALA A 93 13.09 18.85 17.31
N THR A 94 11.92 18.67 16.71
CA THR A 94 10.69 19.26 17.24
C THR A 94 10.26 18.49 18.50
N GLN A 95 10.02 19.18 19.61
CA GLN A 95 9.47 18.50 20.78
C GLN A 95 8.01 18.13 20.48
N GLY A 96 7.77 16.85 20.15
CA GLY A 96 6.41 16.27 20.22
C GLY A 96 5.97 16.12 21.68
N ILE A 97 5.12 15.15 21.99
CA ILE A 97 4.74 14.89 23.39
C ILE A 97 6.00 14.59 24.25
N PRO A 98 6.30 15.34 25.34
CA PRO A 98 7.57 15.23 26.08
C PRO A 98 7.81 13.89 26.79
N ASP A 99 6.75 13.29 27.34
CA ASP A 99 6.74 11.97 27.97
C ASP A 99 5.71 11.09 27.23
N PRO A 100 6.08 10.55 26.06
CA PRO A 100 5.14 9.78 25.26
C PRO A 100 4.67 8.50 25.95
N THR A 101 5.47 7.85 26.80
CA THR A 101 5.06 6.58 27.45
C THR A 101 4.03 6.79 28.55
N SER A 102 3.97 7.98 29.15
CA SER A 102 2.92 8.38 30.11
C SER A 102 1.65 8.93 29.44
N SER A 103 1.70 9.29 28.15
CA SER A 103 0.55 9.84 27.43
C SER A 103 -0.45 8.76 27.03
N SER A 104 -1.76 9.02 27.16
CA SER A 104 -2.81 8.13 26.65
C SER A 104 -2.78 7.98 25.12
N LEU A 105 -2.17 8.95 24.42
CA LEU A 105 -2.01 8.92 22.97
C LEU A 105 -1.10 7.80 22.49
N ILE A 106 -0.23 7.22 23.32
CA ILE A 106 0.62 6.09 22.92
C ILE A 106 -0.16 4.77 22.82
N GLU A 107 -1.28 4.66 23.53
CA GLU A 107 -2.02 3.41 23.63
C GLU A 107 -2.78 3.05 22.34
N GLY A 108 -2.96 1.76 22.10
CA GLY A 108 -3.73 1.24 20.98
C GLY A 108 -2.88 0.61 19.88
N ARG A 109 -3.51 0.40 18.72
CA ARG A 109 -2.95 -0.31 17.57
C ARG A 109 -2.33 0.64 16.56
N TRP A 110 -1.05 0.40 16.27
CA TRP A 110 -0.23 1.21 15.37
C TRP A 110 0.18 0.40 14.15
N GLN A 111 -0.12 0.87 12.95
CA GLN A 111 0.35 0.27 11.70
C GLN A 111 1.79 0.69 11.41
N LEU A 112 2.66 -0.27 11.12
CA LEU A 112 4.03 0.00 10.68
C LEU A 112 4.02 0.45 9.21
N VAL A 113 4.36 1.72 8.97
CA VAL A 113 4.42 2.28 7.62
C VAL A 113 5.83 2.29 7.04
N PHE A 114 6.86 2.37 7.89
CA PHE A 114 8.26 2.31 7.45
C PHE A 114 9.18 1.75 8.52
N THR A 115 10.20 0.99 8.10
CA THR A 115 11.30 0.56 8.94
C THR A 115 12.64 0.53 8.20
N THR A 116 13.73 0.88 8.88
CA THR A 116 15.09 0.76 8.31
C THR A 116 15.57 -0.69 8.24
N ARG A 117 14.86 -1.65 8.84
CA ARG A 117 15.21 -3.08 8.80
C ARG A 117 13.97 -3.97 8.57
N PRO A 118 13.41 -3.99 7.36
CA PRO A 118 12.16 -4.71 7.06
C PRO A 118 12.27 -6.23 7.29
N GLY A 119 13.46 -6.81 7.12
CA GLY A 119 13.69 -8.26 7.30
C GLY A 119 13.99 -8.73 8.73
N THR A 120 14.11 -7.84 9.73
CA THR A 120 14.64 -8.23 11.06
C THR A 120 13.84 -7.74 12.26
N ALA A 121 12.60 -7.27 12.12
CA ALA A 121 11.85 -6.77 13.27
C ALA A 121 11.49 -7.89 14.31
N SER A 122 11.73 -9.18 14.01
CA SER A 122 11.86 -10.31 14.97
C SER A 122 12.29 -11.62 14.25
N PRO A 123 12.99 -12.58 14.90
CA PRO A 123 13.26 -13.92 14.36
C PRO A 123 12.02 -14.67 13.84
N ILE A 124 10.86 -14.44 14.46
CA ILE A 124 9.56 -15.01 14.10
C ILE A 124 8.97 -14.34 12.85
N GLN A 125 9.35 -13.09 12.60
CA GLN A 125 8.90 -12.34 11.44
C GLN A 125 9.59 -12.80 10.15
N ARG A 126 10.81 -13.35 10.21
CA ARG A 126 11.54 -13.85 9.02
C ARG A 126 10.77 -14.88 8.20
N THR A 127 9.87 -15.65 8.82
CA THR A 127 9.11 -16.70 8.14
C THR A 127 7.92 -16.16 7.33
N PHE A 128 7.41 -14.96 7.65
CA PHE A 128 6.18 -14.43 7.03
C PHE A 128 6.31 -13.01 6.45
N VAL A 129 7.33 -12.22 6.81
CA VAL A 129 7.54 -10.85 6.29
C VAL A 129 8.25 -10.76 4.94
N GLY A 130 8.59 -11.90 4.32
CA GLY A 130 9.08 -11.93 2.93
C GLY A 130 8.02 -11.51 1.90
N VAL A 131 6.76 -11.44 2.33
CA VAL A 131 5.61 -11.12 1.49
C VAL A 131 5.15 -9.68 1.79
N ASP A 132 5.23 -8.79 0.80
CA ASP A 132 4.77 -7.39 0.95
C ASP A 132 3.26 -7.28 1.22
N LEU A 133 2.52 -8.35 0.97
CA LEU A 133 1.06 -8.43 1.15
C LEU A 133 0.60 -8.22 2.60
N PHE A 134 1.41 -8.54 3.61
CA PHE A 134 0.95 -8.52 4.99
C PHE A 134 1.09 -7.15 5.65
N SER A 135 0.04 -6.75 6.38
CA SER A 135 0.07 -5.55 7.22
C SER A 135 0.70 -5.88 8.57
N VAL A 136 1.64 -5.05 9.01
CA VAL A 136 2.32 -5.21 10.30
C VAL A 136 1.82 -4.14 11.27
N PHE A 137 1.45 -4.55 12.47
CA PHE A 137 0.98 -3.66 13.52
C PHE A 137 1.76 -3.86 14.81
N GLN A 138 1.74 -2.84 15.65
CA GLN A 138 2.21 -2.86 17.02
C GLN A 138 1.12 -2.33 17.94
N GLU A 139 0.70 -3.12 18.91
CA GLU A 139 -0.20 -2.67 19.97
C GLU A 139 0.62 -2.31 21.21
N ILE A 140 0.32 -1.15 21.81
CA ILE A 140 0.94 -0.70 23.06
C ILE A 140 -0.18 -0.43 24.07
N TYR A 141 -0.08 -1.02 25.25
CA TYR A 141 -0.95 -0.75 26.39
C TYR A 141 -0.07 -0.68 27.65
N LEU A 142 0.10 0.51 28.21
CA LEU A 142 1.00 0.81 29.34
C LEU A 142 0.26 1.27 30.59
N GLN A 143 -1.01 1.67 30.44
CA GLN A 143 -1.86 2.20 31.51
C GLN A 143 -2.80 1.12 32.10
N THR A 144 -2.47 -0.15 31.90
CA THR A 144 -3.23 -1.29 32.42
C THR A 144 -2.41 -2.07 33.45
N ASN A 145 -3.07 -2.94 34.22
CA ASN A 145 -2.41 -3.82 35.18
C ASN A 145 -1.46 -4.84 34.54
N ASP A 146 -1.65 -5.17 33.25
CA ASP A 146 -0.78 -6.04 32.47
C ASP A 146 -0.23 -5.24 31.29
N GLN A 147 0.86 -4.50 31.52
CA GLN A 147 1.49 -3.67 30.49
C GLN A 147 2.04 -4.55 29.37
N ARG A 148 1.69 -4.24 28.12
CA ARG A 148 2.01 -5.06 26.95
C ARG A 148 2.46 -4.24 25.77
N VAL A 149 3.45 -4.79 25.06
CA VAL A 149 3.75 -4.47 23.67
C VAL A 149 3.52 -5.73 22.85
N SER A 150 2.68 -5.64 21.83
CA SER A 150 2.39 -6.77 20.94
C SER A 150 2.73 -6.44 19.51
N ASN A 151 3.47 -7.32 18.84
CA ASN A 151 3.72 -7.24 17.41
C ASN A 151 2.77 -8.18 16.68
N ILE A 152 2.10 -7.67 15.66
CA ILE A 152 1.03 -8.38 14.95
C ILE A 152 1.35 -8.40 13.46
N VAL A 153 1.32 -9.58 12.86
CA VAL A 153 1.36 -9.76 11.40
C VAL A 153 -0.02 -10.18 10.96
N LYS A 154 -0.73 -9.28 10.28
CA LYS A 154 -2.08 -9.54 9.75
C LYS A 154 -1.97 -10.11 8.34
N PHE A 155 -2.44 -11.35 8.19
CA PHE A 155 -2.42 -12.04 6.91
C PHE A 155 -3.47 -11.48 5.97
N SER A 156 -4.71 -11.39 6.45
CA SER A 156 -5.84 -10.74 5.79
C SER A 156 -7.04 -10.69 6.74
N ASP A 157 -8.09 -9.95 6.36
CA ASP A 157 -9.37 -9.95 7.11
C ASP A 157 -10.06 -11.33 7.12
N ALA A 158 -9.84 -12.14 6.09
CA ALA A 158 -10.46 -13.46 5.95
C ALA A 158 -9.67 -14.57 6.67
N ILE A 159 -8.35 -14.44 6.77
CA ILE A 159 -7.47 -15.48 7.34
C ILE A 159 -7.26 -15.23 8.84
N GLY A 160 -6.90 -14.01 9.23
CA GLY A 160 -6.53 -13.67 10.60
C GLY A 160 -5.11 -13.12 10.73
N GLU A 161 -4.51 -13.32 11.91
CA GLU A 161 -3.22 -12.71 12.26
C GLU A 161 -2.35 -13.59 13.18
N LEU A 162 -1.04 -13.37 13.15
CA LEU A 162 -0.09 -13.86 14.15
C LEU A 162 0.19 -12.71 15.13
N LYS A 163 -0.13 -12.91 16.40
CA LYS A 163 0.14 -11.95 17.48
C LYS A 163 1.23 -12.49 18.39
N VAL A 164 2.27 -11.69 18.61
CA VAL A 164 3.40 -11.96 19.50
C VAL A 164 3.40 -10.90 20.58
N GLU A 165 3.21 -11.29 21.84
CA GLU A 165 3.03 -10.38 22.96
C GLU A 165 4.26 -10.40 23.87
N ALA A 166 4.56 -9.23 24.42
CA ALA A 166 5.63 -9.03 25.38
C ALA A 166 5.12 -8.28 26.60
N ALA A 167 5.46 -8.79 27.79
CA ALA A 167 5.31 -8.04 29.02
C ALA A 167 6.22 -6.80 28.95
N ALA A 168 5.65 -5.64 29.27
CA ALA A 168 6.31 -4.34 29.12
C ALA A 168 6.52 -3.63 30.46
N THR A 169 7.49 -2.73 30.51
CA THR A 169 7.72 -1.83 31.65
C THR A 169 8.33 -0.53 31.15
N VAL A 170 7.78 0.60 31.57
CA VAL A 170 8.34 1.93 31.27
C VAL A 170 9.59 2.15 32.13
N LYS A 171 10.72 2.49 31.50
CA LYS A 171 11.98 2.79 32.20
C LYS A 171 12.17 4.29 32.42
N ASP A 172 11.98 5.05 31.36
CA ASP A 172 12.01 6.50 31.32
C ASP A 172 10.89 6.94 30.38
N GLY A 173 10.48 8.21 30.39
CA GLY A 173 9.32 8.70 29.64
C GLY A 173 9.33 8.42 28.13
N LYS A 174 10.43 7.85 27.60
CA LYS A 174 10.57 7.41 26.20
C LYS A 174 10.75 5.90 26.07
N ARG A 175 11.51 5.27 26.97
CA ARG A 175 11.92 3.87 26.86
C ARG A 175 10.92 2.89 27.47
N ILE A 176 10.49 1.95 26.63
CA ILE A 176 9.71 0.77 26.99
C ILE A 176 10.64 -0.43 26.94
N LEU A 177 10.86 -1.09 28.08
CA LEU A 177 11.49 -2.39 28.16
C LEU A 177 10.43 -3.46 27.93
N PHE A 178 10.76 -4.51 27.17
CA PHE A 178 9.82 -5.60 26.95
C PHE A 178 10.50 -6.96 26.92
N ARG A 179 9.72 -8.01 27.21
CA ARG A 179 10.13 -9.40 27.09
C ARG A 179 9.00 -10.23 26.50
N PHE A 180 9.24 -10.82 25.33
CA PHE A 180 8.28 -11.71 24.69
C PHE A 180 8.00 -12.94 25.56
N ASP A 181 6.73 -13.27 25.73
CA ASP A 181 6.29 -14.38 26.58
C ASP A 181 5.07 -15.14 26.04
N LYS A 182 4.38 -14.61 25.03
CA LYS A 182 3.23 -15.25 24.37
C LYS A 182 3.28 -15.06 22.87
N ALA A 183 2.79 -16.05 22.13
CA ALA A 183 2.46 -15.89 20.73
C ALA A 183 1.33 -16.85 20.32
N ALA A 184 0.44 -16.39 19.47
CA ALA A 184 -0.66 -17.20 18.96
C ALA A 184 -1.09 -16.74 17.57
N PHE A 185 -1.58 -17.69 16.77
CA PHE A 185 -2.39 -17.38 15.60
C PHE A 185 -3.84 -17.16 16.03
N GLU A 186 -4.38 -16.03 15.61
CA GLU A 186 -5.79 -15.67 15.72
C GLU A 186 -6.44 -15.86 14.35
N LEU A 187 -6.82 -17.10 14.04
CA LEU A 187 -7.36 -17.51 12.74
C LEU A 187 -8.88 -17.30 12.73
N LYS A 188 -9.39 -16.53 11.77
CA LYS A 188 -10.83 -16.14 11.72
C LYS A 188 -11.77 -17.32 11.47
N PHE A 189 -11.26 -18.39 10.88
CA PHE A 189 -12.00 -19.63 10.61
C PHE A 189 -11.98 -20.63 11.79
N LEU A 190 -11.29 -20.31 12.90
CA LEU A 190 -11.30 -21.14 14.10
C LEU A 190 -11.95 -20.39 15.28
N PRO A 191 -12.70 -21.07 16.15
CA PRO A 191 -13.31 -20.46 17.32
C PRO A 191 -12.32 -20.26 18.49
N PHE A 192 -11.06 -20.66 18.34
CA PHE A 192 -10.02 -20.58 19.36
C PHE A 192 -8.69 -20.10 18.77
N LYS A 193 -7.81 -19.55 19.62
CA LYS A 193 -6.44 -19.16 19.26
C LYS A 193 -5.55 -20.39 19.21
N VAL A 194 -4.68 -20.48 18.21
CA VAL A 194 -3.69 -21.56 18.08
C VAL A 194 -2.35 -21.06 18.62
N PRO A 195 -1.83 -21.61 19.74
CA PRO A 195 -0.53 -21.19 20.26
C PRO A 195 0.58 -21.35 19.22
N TYR A 196 1.41 -20.32 19.05
CA TYR A 196 2.59 -20.40 18.19
C TYR A 196 3.73 -21.09 18.97
N PRO A 197 4.32 -22.17 18.46
CA PRO A 197 5.21 -23.05 19.23
C PRO A 197 6.61 -22.44 19.39
N VAL A 198 6.71 -21.33 20.12
CA VAL A 198 7.98 -20.70 20.50
C VAL A 198 8.22 -20.86 21.99
N PRO A 199 9.33 -21.50 22.39
CA PRO A 199 9.66 -21.66 23.79
C PRO A 199 10.30 -20.38 24.34
N PHE A 200 9.52 -19.32 24.55
CA PHE A 200 10.02 -18.02 25.03
C PHE A 200 10.88 -18.10 26.28
N ARG A 201 10.59 -19.08 27.17
CA ARG A 201 11.38 -19.35 28.37
C ARG A 201 12.83 -19.78 28.09
N LEU A 202 13.07 -20.43 26.95
CA LEU A 202 14.40 -20.89 26.53
C LEU A 202 15.19 -19.82 25.78
N LEU A 203 14.53 -18.76 25.30
CA LEU A 203 15.18 -17.67 24.55
C LEU A 203 15.99 -16.71 25.43
N GLY A 204 15.84 -16.76 26.76
CA GLY A 204 16.62 -15.95 27.69
C GLY A 204 16.62 -14.45 27.33
N ASP A 205 17.81 -13.91 27.07
CA ASP A 205 17.99 -12.50 26.71
C ASP A 205 17.56 -12.17 25.28
N GLU A 206 17.42 -13.15 24.38
CA GLU A 206 16.96 -12.92 23.01
C GLU A 206 15.49 -12.50 22.95
N ALA A 207 14.69 -12.89 23.95
CA ALA A 207 13.30 -12.47 24.10
C ALA A 207 13.16 -11.04 24.64
N LYS A 208 14.25 -10.44 25.14
CA LYS A 208 14.26 -9.09 25.72
C LYS A 208 14.58 -8.04 24.65
N GLY A 209 13.98 -6.87 24.80
CA GLY A 209 14.30 -5.73 23.97
C GLY A 209 13.85 -4.42 24.58
N TRP A 210 14.10 -3.34 23.86
CA TRP A 210 13.61 -2.01 24.21
C TRP A 210 13.14 -1.26 22.96
N LEU A 211 12.19 -0.37 23.18
CA LEU A 211 11.71 0.63 22.22
C LEU A 211 11.80 2.00 22.88
N ASP A 212 12.48 2.94 22.23
CA ASP A 212 12.42 4.35 22.59
C ASP A 212 11.39 5.02 21.71
N THR A 213 10.34 5.59 22.27
CA THR A 213 9.45 6.48 21.52
C THR A 213 10.09 7.87 21.49
N THR A 214 10.70 8.21 20.35
CA THR A 214 11.46 9.45 20.17
C THR A 214 10.60 10.61 19.68
N TYR A 215 9.47 10.30 19.06
CA TYR A 215 8.45 11.27 18.67
C TYR A 215 7.06 10.64 18.79
N LEU A 216 6.12 11.39 19.35
CA LEU A 216 4.69 11.11 19.34
C LEU A 216 3.98 12.40 18.97
N SER A 217 3.22 12.37 17.88
CA SER A 217 2.43 13.51 17.40
C SER A 217 1.39 13.94 18.43
N GLU A 218 1.09 15.23 18.50
CA GLU A 218 0.01 15.77 19.34
C GLU A 218 -1.37 15.21 18.96
N SER A 219 -1.59 14.88 17.67
CA SER A 219 -2.80 14.20 17.20
C SER A 219 -2.90 12.73 17.63
N GLY A 220 -1.82 12.15 18.16
CA GLY A 220 -1.72 10.73 18.47
C GLY A 220 -1.75 9.79 17.26
N ASN A 221 -1.58 10.30 16.04
CA ASN A 221 -1.65 9.51 14.80
C ASN A 221 -0.31 9.15 14.18
N LEU A 222 0.80 9.78 14.56
CA LEU A 222 2.15 9.46 14.10
C LEU A 222 3.09 9.20 15.29
N ARG A 223 3.83 8.10 15.21
CA ARG A 223 4.86 7.74 16.19
C ARG A 223 6.14 7.32 15.51
N ILE A 224 7.26 7.80 16.03
CA ILE A 224 8.59 7.34 15.69
C ILE A 224 9.17 6.60 16.88
N SER A 225 9.65 5.38 16.64
CA SER A 225 10.31 4.58 17.67
C SER A 225 11.68 4.07 17.20
N ARG A 226 12.64 4.00 18.12
CA ARG A 226 13.96 3.38 17.90
C ARG A 226 14.01 2.06 18.66
N GLY A 227 14.45 0.99 17.99
CA GLY A 227 14.61 -0.33 18.59
C GLY A 227 16.06 -0.66 18.94
N ASN A 228 16.22 -1.67 19.80
CA ASN A 228 17.51 -2.19 20.29
C ASN A 228 18.59 -2.53 19.25
N LYS A 229 18.23 -2.71 17.98
CA LYS A 229 19.16 -2.97 16.86
C LYS A 229 19.45 -1.74 16.00
N GLY A 230 19.24 -0.54 16.52
CA GLY A 230 19.32 0.72 15.75
C GLY A 230 18.25 0.81 14.66
N THR A 231 17.12 0.12 14.85
CA THR A 231 16.02 0.12 13.87
C THR A 231 15.13 1.32 14.12
N THR A 232 14.77 2.04 13.05
CA THR A 232 13.77 3.11 13.11
C THR A 232 12.45 2.54 12.67
N PHE A 233 11.38 2.85 13.40
CA PHE A 233 10.02 2.51 13.05
C PHE A 233 9.22 3.80 12.93
N VAL A 234 8.54 3.99 11.81
CA VAL A 234 7.50 5.00 11.66
C VAL A 234 6.17 4.27 11.66
N LEU A 235 5.29 4.63 12.60
CA LEU A 235 3.99 3.99 12.76
C LEU A 235 2.87 5.02 12.76
N GLN A 236 1.69 4.59 12.28
CA GLN A 236 0.48 5.41 12.29
C GLN A 236 -0.71 4.65 12.87
N LYS A 237 -1.55 5.31 13.68
CA LYS A 237 -2.82 4.70 14.14
C LYS A 237 -3.84 4.64 13.03
N GLN A 238 -4.00 5.77 12.35
CA GLN A 238 -4.83 5.91 11.17
C GLN A 238 -3.94 6.27 10.00
N THR A 239 -4.05 5.53 8.90
CA THR A 239 -3.30 5.80 7.68
C THR A 239 -4.07 6.74 6.76
N GLU A 240 -3.34 7.64 6.11
CA GLU A 240 -3.91 8.55 5.12
C GLU A 240 -4.59 7.79 3.96
N PRO A 241 -5.67 8.34 3.36
CA PRO A 241 -6.34 7.75 2.20
C PRO A 241 -5.37 7.33 1.10
N ARG A 242 -4.37 8.18 0.78
CA ARG A 242 -3.34 7.88 -0.24
C ARG A 242 -2.51 6.65 0.12
N GLN A 243 -2.12 6.49 1.39
CA GLN A 243 -1.33 5.34 1.82
C GLN A 243 -2.16 4.05 1.82
N LYS A 244 -3.44 4.12 2.18
CA LYS A 244 -4.37 3.00 2.05
C LYS A 244 -4.48 2.54 0.60
N LEU A 245 -4.64 3.48 -0.34
CA LEU A 245 -4.66 3.19 -1.77
C LEU A 245 -3.38 2.51 -2.25
N LEU A 246 -2.20 3.06 -1.92
CA LEU A 246 -0.93 2.46 -2.33
C LEU A 246 -0.71 1.07 -1.71
N SER A 247 -1.17 0.85 -0.48
CA SER A 247 -1.15 -0.47 0.16
C SER A 247 -2.09 -1.46 -0.52
N ALA A 248 -3.27 -1.02 -0.95
CA ALA A 248 -4.21 -1.85 -1.70
C ALA A 248 -3.59 -2.28 -3.05
N ILE A 249 -3.00 -1.32 -3.79
CA ILE A 249 -2.30 -1.57 -5.05
C ILE A 249 -1.16 -2.57 -4.85
N SER A 250 -0.28 -2.33 -3.87
CA SER A 250 0.86 -3.22 -3.60
C SER A 250 0.43 -4.63 -3.16
N SER A 251 -0.75 -4.77 -2.57
CA SER A 251 -1.29 -6.07 -2.14
C SER A 251 -2.18 -6.75 -3.17
N GLY A 252 -2.53 -6.05 -4.26
CA GLY A 252 -3.49 -6.53 -5.26
C GLY A 252 -4.90 -6.78 -4.69
N THR A 253 -5.21 -6.30 -3.49
CA THR A 253 -6.44 -6.64 -2.77
C THR A 253 -7.35 -5.43 -2.65
N LYS A 254 -8.61 -5.56 -3.10
CA LYS A 254 -9.64 -4.51 -3.03
C LYS A 254 -9.20 -3.15 -3.60
N VAL A 255 -8.45 -3.19 -4.70
CA VAL A 255 -7.82 -1.98 -5.27
C VAL A 255 -8.86 -1.00 -5.79
N LEU A 256 -9.89 -1.49 -6.48
CA LEU A 256 -10.97 -0.64 -7.00
C LEU A 256 -11.74 0.05 -5.87
N GLU A 257 -12.07 -0.67 -4.81
CA GLU A 257 -12.73 -0.11 -3.64
C GLU A 257 -11.87 0.99 -2.99
N ALA A 258 -10.56 0.73 -2.83
CA ALA A 258 -9.63 1.72 -2.29
C ALA A 258 -9.50 2.97 -3.18
N ILE A 259 -9.55 2.81 -4.51
CA ILE A 259 -9.57 3.94 -5.45
C ILE A 259 -10.84 4.78 -5.27
N TYR A 260 -12.01 4.15 -5.21
CA TYR A 260 -13.27 4.87 -5.06
C TYR A 260 -13.37 5.59 -3.70
N GLU A 261 -12.94 4.93 -2.62
CA GLU A 261 -12.83 5.57 -1.31
C GLU A 261 -11.89 6.78 -1.36
N PHE A 262 -10.69 6.62 -1.93
CA PHE A 262 -9.71 7.70 -2.06
C PHE A 262 -10.25 8.89 -2.85
N VAL A 263 -10.77 8.65 -4.05
CA VAL A 263 -11.30 9.71 -4.93
C VAL A 263 -12.47 10.43 -4.25
N SER A 264 -13.39 9.68 -3.63
CA SER A 264 -14.56 10.27 -2.95
C SER A 264 -14.18 11.13 -1.74
N LEU A 265 -13.17 10.74 -0.97
CA LEU A 265 -12.72 11.50 0.20
C LEU A 265 -12.07 12.82 -0.22
N GLU A 266 -11.21 12.80 -1.25
CA GLU A 266 -10.47 13.97 -1.68
C GLU A 266 -11.28 14.94 -2.56
N GLU A 267 -12.30 14.45 -3.27
CA GLU A 267 -13.26 15.30 -4.00
C GLU A 267 -14.01 16.26 -3.07
N ASN A 268 -14.35 15.81 -1.87
CA ASN A 268 -14.99 16.65 -0.86
C ASN A 268 -14.05 17.73 -0.31
N ALA A 269 -12.73 17.50 -0.37
CA ALA A 269 -11.72 18.41 0.15
C ALA A 269 -11.28 19.48 -0.85
N THR A 270 -11.32 19.18 -2.16
CA THR A 270 -10.77 20.04 -3.21
C THR A 270 -11.83 20.38 -4.24
N LYS A 271 -12.51 21.52 -4.09
CA LYS A 271 -13.47 22.03 -5.08
C LYS A 271 -12.72 22.77 -6.18
N GLY A 272 -12.45 22.09 -7.29
CA GLY A 272 -11.81 22.70 -8.47
C GLY A 272 -11.82 21.77 -9.69
N GLU A 273 -11.62 22.34 -10.87
CA GLU A 273 -11.38 21.54 -12.08
C GLU A 273 -10.05 20.79 -11.95
N LYS A 274 -10.08 19.50 -12.25
CA LYS A 274 -8.92 18.60 -12.21
C LYS A 274 -8.27 18.64 -13.59
N GLN A 275 -7.03 19.12 -13.63
CA GLN A 275 -6.28 19.23 -14.88
C GLN A 275 -5.37 18.03 -15.07
N LEU A 276 -5.11 17.68 -16.33
CA LEU A 276 -4.06 16.73 -16.68
C LEU A 276 -2.69 17.38 -16.45
N ALA A 277 -2.16 17.23 -15.23
CA ALA A 277 -0.93 17.89 -14.80
C ALA A 277 0.31 17.41 -15.58
N GLU A 278 1.16 18.37 -15.94
CA GLU A 278 2.43 18.16 -16.63
C GLU A 278 3.42 17.31 -15.83
N GLY A 279 4.27 16.59 -16.53
CA GLY A 279 5.37 15.82 -15.96
C GLY A 279 5.37 14.37 -16.40
N GLU A 280 6.26 13.61 -15.78
CA GLU A 280 6.42 12.18 -16.02
C GLU A 280 5.63 11.38 -14.97
N TRP A 281 4.82 10.44 -15.45
CA TRP A 281 3.88 9.69 -14.63
C TRP A 281 4.06 8.20 -14.87
N GLN A 282 4.60 7.49 -13.90
CA GLN A 282 4.75 6.02 -13.95
C GLN A 282 3.43 5.35 -13.57
N MET A 283 2.92 4.47 -14.41
CA MET A 283 1.78 3.64 -14.02
C MET A 283 2.20 2.66 -12.93
N ILE A 284 1.35 2.55 -11.90
CA ILE A 284 1.50 1.56 -10.83
C ILE A 284 0.35 0.54 -10.79
N TRP A 285 -0.79 0.83 -11.44
CA TRP A 285 -1.93 -0.08 -11.48
C TRP A 285 -2.92 0.25 -12.61
N SER A 286 -3.58 -0.78 -13.15
CA SER A 286 -4.70 -0.68 -14.09
C SER A 286 -5.83 -1.66 -13.72
N SER A 287 -7.08 -1.30 -14.04
CA SER A 287 -8.25 -2.16 -13.74
C SER A 287 -8.43 -3.34 -14.69
N GLN A 288 -7.67 -3.38 -15.79
CA GLN A 288 -7.67 -4.47 -16.75
C GLN A 288 -6.29 -5.12 -16.79
N MET A 289 -6.26 -6.45 -16.76
CA MET A 289 -5.03 -7.20 -16.96
C MET A 289 -4.60 -7.15 -18.43
N GLU A 290 -3.29 -7.03 -18.66
CA GLU A 290 -2.67 -7.06 -19.98
C GLU A 290 -3.15 -8.24 -20.82
N THR A 291 -3.53 -7.97 -22.06
CA THR A 291 -3.82 -9.02 -23.06
C THR A 291 -2.52 -9.56 -23.66
N ASP A 292 -2.58 -10.63 -24.45
CA ASP A 292 -1.41 -11.22 -25.13
C ASP A 292 -0.70 -10.24 -26.10
N SER A 293 -1.39 -9.17 -26.52
CA SER A 293 -0.81 -8.12 -27.38
C SER A 293 -0.21 -6.98 -26.54
N TRP A 294 1.04 -7.13 -26.16
CA TRP A 294 1.75 -6.12 -25.37
C TRP A 294 1.86 -4.76 -26.07
N ILE A 295 1.95 -4.73 -27.42
CA ILE A 295 1.98 -3.47 -28.20
C ILE A 295 0.64 -2.74 -28.08
N GLU A 296 -0.48 -3.47 -28.15
CA GLU A 296 -1.79 -2.86 -27.95
C GLU A 296 -1.97 -2.38 -26.52
N ASN A 297 -1.48 -3.14 -25.53
CA ASN A 297 -1.51 -2.71 -24.14
C ASN A 297 -0.71 -1.41 -23.96
N ALA A 298 0.51 -1.34 -24.51
CA ALA A 298 1.34 -0.14 -24.48
C ALA A 298 0.66 1.08 -25.12
N ALA A 299 0.06 0.89 -26.30
CA ALA A 299 -0.63 1.94 -27.03
C ALA A 299 -1.93 2.42 -26.37
N ASN A 300 -2.63 1.54 -25.65
CA ASN A 300 -3.79 1.88 -24.84
C ASN A 300 -3.40 2.52 -23.50
N GLY A 301 -2.10 2.67 -23.24
CA GLY A 301 -1.58 3.18 -21.97
C GLY A 301 -1.87 2.25 -20.81
N LEU A 302 -1.84 0.92 -21.03
CA LEU A 302 -1.99 -0.16 -20.04
C LEU A 302 -0.66 -0.60 -19.41
N MET A 303 0.44 0.06 -19.74
CA MET A 303 1.77 -0.20 -19.19
C MET A 303 2.68 1.03 -19.32
N GLY A 304 3.75 1.05 -18.53
CA GLY A 304 4.82 2.04 -18.63
C GLY A 304 4.49 3.44 -18.08
N SER A 305 5.17 4.43 -18.64
CA SER A 305 5.12 5.84 -18.23
C SER A 305 4.33 6.68 -19.22
N GLN A 306 3.60 7.64 -18.67
CA GLN A 306 2.88 8.68 -19.39
C GLN A 306 3.57 10.03 -19.15
N ILE A 307 4.04 10.68 -20.21
CA ILE A 307 4.70 11.99 -20.15
C ILE A 307 3.74 13.02 -20.74
N VAL A 308 3.29 13.94 -19.88
CA VAL A 308 2.38 15.03 -20.23
C VAL A 308 3.18 16.31 -20.40
N LYS A 309 3.01 16.99 -21.54
CA LYS A 309 3.69 18.26 -21.85
C LYS A 309 2.67 19.41 -21.92
N ASP A 310 3.17 20.61 -21.66
CA ASP A 310 2.44 21.90 -21.67
C ASP A 310 1.72 22.22 -23.00
N ASN A 311 2.26 21.76 -24.11
CA ASN A 311 1.78 22.04 -25.47
C ASN A 311 0.72 21.06 -25.99
N GLY A 312 -0.05 20.43 -25.09
CA GLY A 312 -1.07 19.45 -25.48
C GLY A 312 -0.49 18.16 -26.06
N LYS A 313 0.80 17.87 -25.83
CA LYS A 313 1.42 16.62 -26.27
C LYS A 313 1.44 15.58 -25.17
N LEU A 314 1.19 14.34 -25.58
CA LEU A 314 1.26 13.17 -24.73
C LEU A 314 2.24 12.16 -25.29
N LYS A 315 2.96 11.46 -24.41
CA LYS A 315 3.81 10.35 -24.79
C LYS A 315 3.64 9.17 -23.85
N PHE A 316 3.44 7.99 -24.42
CA PHE A 316 3.56 6.72 -23.71
C PHE A 316 4.96 6.16 -23.95
N LEU A 317 5.58 5.66 -22.89
CA LEU A 317 6.91 5.06 -22.93
C LEU A 317 6.91 3.78 -22.10
N VAL A 318 7.27 2.67 -22.72
CA VAL A 318 7.31 1.35 -22.10
C VAL A 318 8.70 0.76 -22.29
N ASP A 319 9.35 0.39 -21.20
CA ASP A 319 10.58 -0.40 -21.25
C ASP A 319 10.24 -1.87 -21.47
N ILE A 320 10.87 -2.48 -22.48
CA ILE A 320 10.70 -3.89 -22.84
C ILE A 320 12.01 -4.63 -22.51
N ALA A 321 11.95 -5.96 -22.42
CA ALA A 321 13.13 -6.79 -22.24
C ALA A 321 14.20 -6.53 -23.30
N LEU A 322 15.47 -6.83 -22.99
CA LEU A 322 16.63 -6.73 -23.90
C LEU A 322 16.93 -5.30 -24.40
N GLY A 323 16.51 -4.26 -23.66
CA GLY A 323 16.84 -2.86 -23.98
C GLY A 323 15.98 -2.26 -25.10
N PHE A 324 14.96 -2.99 -25.56
CA PHE A 324 13.93 -2.44 -26.43
C PHE A 324 13.02 -1.51 -25.65
N LYS A 325 12.50 -0.47 -26.28
CA LYS A 325 11.44 0.35 -25.71
C LYS A 325 10.32 0.52 -26.73
N PHE A 326 9.09 0.66 -26.27
CA PHE A 326 8.02 1.16 -27.08
C PHE A 326 7.73 2.60 -26.70
N SER A 327 7.56 3.45 -27.69
CA SER A 327 7.20 4.84 -27.55
C SER A 327 5.99 5.11 -28.41
N MET A 328 5.03 5.86 -27.91
CA MET A 328 3.93 6.37 -28.72
C MET A 328 3.71 7.83 -28.38
N ASN A 329 3.84 8.72 -29.36
CA ASN A 329 3.51 10.13 -29.18
C ASN A 329 2.07 10.38 -29.66
N GLY A 330 1.49 11.44 -29.14
CA GLY A 330 0.15 11.87 -29.46
C GLY A 330 -0.15 13.28 -28.96
N THR A 331 -1.39 13.69 -29.16
CA THR A 331 -1.93 14.96 -28.69
C THR A 331 -3.15 14.73 -27.82
N PHE A 332 -3.45 15.71 -26.96
CA PHE A 332 -4.66 15.73 -26.17
C PHE A 332 -5.28 17.13 -26.17
N GLU A 333 -6.61 17.19 -26.25
CA GLU A 333 -7.37 18.42 -26.21
C GLU A 333 -8.51 18.29 -25.20
N LYS A 334 -8.78 19.35 -24.43
CA LYS A 334 -9.84 19.32 -23.41
C LYS A 334 -11.21 19.32 -24.11
N SER A 335 -12.00 18.29 -23.89
CA SER A 335 -13.32 18.10 -24.52
C SER A 335 -14.49 18.19 -23.53
N GLY A 336 -14.22 18.23 -22.23
CA GLY A 336 -15.24 18.41 -21.19
C GLY A 336 -14.64 18.76 -19.82
N ASN A 337 -15.46 18.71 -18.78
CA ASN A 337 -14.99 18.92 -17.41
C ASN A 337 -14.11 17.74 -16.99
N ASN A 338 -12.82 17.98 -16.78
CA ASN A 338 -11.80 16.95 -16.50
C ASN A 338 -11.65 15.87 -17.58
N VAL A 339 -12.21 16.05 -18.78
CA VAL A 339 -12.18 15.07 -19.88
C VAL A 339 -11.38 15.63 -21.06
N TYR A 340 -10.53 14.78 -21.61
CA TYR A 340 -9.64 15.09 -22.72
C TYR A 340 -9.83 14.09 -23.85
N ASP A 341 -9.93 14.56 -25.09
CA ASP A 341 -9.85 13.73 -26.27
C ASP A 341 -8.37 13.52 -26.59
N VAL A 342 -7.92 12.26 -26.59
CA VAL A 342 -6.53 11.88 -26.80
C VAL A 342 -6.42 11.16 -28.15
N THR A 343 -5.46 11.58 -28.96
CA THR A 343 -5.07 10.90 -30.20
C THR A 343 -3.61 10.51 -30.11
N MET A 344 -3.33 9.20 -30.12
CA MET A 344 -1.99 8.64 -30.20
C MET A 344 -1.81 8.09 -31.61
N ASP A 345 -0.82 8.55 -32.37
CA ASP A 345 -0.67 8.23 -33.79
C ASP A 345 0.78 8.03 -34.26
N ASP A 346 1.77 8.29 -33.40
CA ASP A 346 3.19 8.15 -33.71
C ASP A 346 3.84 7.08 -32.81
N GLY A 347 3.60 5.82 -33.15
CA GLY A 347 4.17 4.64 -32.49
C GLY A 347 5.55 4.27 -33.02
N ALA A 348 6.47 3.88 -32.16
CA ALA A 348 7.80 3.39 -32.54
C ALA A 348 8.38 2.38 -31.53
N ILE A 349 9.08 1.36 -32.05
CA ILE A 349 9.94 0.48 -31.26
C ILE A 349 11.36 1.02 -31.31
N LEU A 350 11.91 1.38 -30.15
CA LEU A 350 13.25 1.92 -29.99
C LEU A 350 14.25 0.79 -29.69
N ILE A 351 15.37 0.79 -30.41
CA ILE A 351 16.49 -0.15 -30.29
C ILE A 351 17.78 0.69 -30.21
N GLY A 352 18.25 0.92 -28.98
CA GLY A 352 19.37 1.85 -28.77
C GLY A 352 19.04 3.25 -29.31
N PRO A 353 19.86 3.85 -30.22
CA PRO A 353 19.59 5.17 -30.79
C PRO A 353 18.59 5.14 -31.96
N TYR A 354 18.17 3.96 -32.43
CA TYR A 354 17.29 3.82 -33.60
C TYR A 354 15.84 3.60 -33.20
N GLY A 355 14.89 4.13 -33.97
CA GLY A 355 13.45 3.90 -33.80
C GLY A 355 12.82 3.34 -35.08
N ILE A 356 12.12 2.22 -34.96
CA ILE A 356 11.34 1.61 -36.04
C ILE A 356 9.89 2.05 -35.89
N PRO A 357 9.30 2.77 -36.86
CA PRO A 357 7.92 3.22 -36.77
C PRO A 357 6.94 2.03 -36.80
N VAL A 358 5.85 2.18 -36.04
CA VAL A 358 4.75 1.22 -35.97
C VAL A 358 3.48 1.98 -36.36
N GLU A 359 2.86 1.59 -37.46
CA GLU A 359 1.58 2.16 -37.90
C GLU A 359 0.47 1.76 -36.93
N LEU A 360 0.17 2.67 -36.00
CA LEU A 360 -0.85 2.44 -34.98
C LEU A 360 -1.49 3.77 -34.62
N VAL A 361 -2.81 3.83 -34.68
CA VAL A 361 -3.58 5.00 -34.27
C VAL A 361 -4.60 4.58 -33.21
N LYS A 362 -4.61 5.31 -32.09
CA LYS A 362 -5.56 5.13 -31.00
C LYS A 362 -6.21 6.47 -30.67
N LYS A 363 -7.53 6.47 -30.60
CA LYS A 363 -8.33 7.62 -30.17
C LYS A 363 -9.20 7.20 -29.00
N PHE A 364 -9.14 7.94 -27.91
CA PHE A 364 -9.94 7.65 -26.72
C PHE A 364 -10.16 8.90 -25.89
N LYS A 365 -11.15 8.84 -25.00
CA LYS A 365 -11.36 9.86 -23.98
C LYS A 365 -10.59 9.50 -22.72
N LEU A 366 -9.94 10.49 -22.14
CA LEU A 366 -9.23 10.39 -20.87
C LEU A 366 -9.88 11.34 -19.88
N GLU A 367 -10.50 10.78 -18.85
CA GLU A 367 -11.11 11.50 -17.74
C GLU A 367 -10.15 11.50 -16.54
N VAL A 368 -9.87 12.68 -15.98
CA VAL A 368 -9.09 12.83 -14.75
C VAL A 368 -10.03 12.73 -13.55
N LEU A 369 -10.01 11.58 -12.88
CA LEU A 369 -10.79 11.33 -11.67
C LEU A 369 -10.15 11.99 -10.45
N TYR A 370 -8.82 12.04 -10.40
CA TYR A 370 -8.06 12.71 -9.34
C TYR A 370 -6.66 13.05 -9.85
N SER A 371 -6.11 14.18 -9.45
CA SER A 371 -4.71 14.52 -9.70
C SER A 371 -4.18 15.49 -8.64
N ASP A 372 -3.05 15.17 -8.05
CA ASP A 372 -2.22 16.11 -7.26
C ASP A 372 -0.79 16.13 -7.82
N ASP A 373 0.19 16.59 -7.03
CA ASP A 373 1.60 16.65 -7.43
C ASP A 373 2.32 15.29 -7.39
N LYS A 374 1.67 14.22 -6.92
CA LYS A 374 2.28 12.91 -6.68
C LYS A 374 1.52 11.72 -7.27
N ILE A 375 0.19 11.74 -7.24
CA ILE A 375 -0.67 10.65 -7.70
C ILE A 375 -1.75 11.16 -8.63
N ARG A 376 -2.02 10.40 -9.68
CA ARG A 376 -3.10 10.66 -10.63
C ARG A 376 -3.93 9.40 -10.83
N VAL A 377 -5.25 9.56 -10.73
CA VAL A 377 -6.23 8.54 -11.09
C VAL A 377 -6.96 9.00 -12.34
N THR A 378 -6.88 8.21 -13.41
CA THR A 378 -7.58 8.50 -14.66
C THR A 378 -8.49 7.35 -15.06
N ARG A 379 -9.53 7.66 -15.83
CA ARG A 379 -10.35 6.69 -16.55
C ARG A 379 -10.14 6.92 -18.04
N GLY A 380 -9.64 5.91 -18.74
CA GLY A 380 -9.28 6.01 -20.16
C GLY A 380 -10.14 5.11 -21.04
N TYR A 381 -9.50 4.59 -22.10
CA TYR A 381 -10.09 3.66 -23.07
C TYR A 381 -10.90 2.55 -22.40
N SER A 382 -12.09 2.26 -22.93
CA SER A 382 -12.98 1.19 -22.43
C SER A 382 -13.31 1.27 -20.92
N ASN A 383 -13.35 2.47 -20.34
CA ASN A 383 -13.59 2.71 -18.91
C ASN A 383 -12.54 2.10 -17.97
N ILE A 384 -11.34 1.79 -18.49
CA ILE A 384 -10.24 1.28 -17.67
C ILE A 384 -9.76 2.39 -16.74
N ILE A 385 -9.58 2.04 -15.46
CA ILE A 385 -9.04 2.95 -14.45
C ILE A 385 -7.54 2.72 -14.34
N PHE A 386 -6.78 3.81 -14.29
CA PHE A 386 -5.34 3.80 -14.13
C PHE A 386 -4.94 4.61 -12.90
N VAL A 387 -3.92 4.12 -12.19
CA VAL A 387 -3.26 4.87 -11.14
C VAL A 387 -1.80 5.09 -11.52
N HIS A 388 -1.39 6.34 -11.51
CA HIS A 388 -0.04 6.77 -11.83
C HIS A 388 0.61 7.50 -10.65
N LEU A 389 1.91 7.34 -10.48
CA LEU A 389 2.76 8.15 -9.61
C LEU A 389 3.62 9.09 -10.44
N ARG A 390 3.79 10.32 -9.97
CA ARG A 390 4.75 11.25 -10.57
C ARG A 390 6.18 10.81 -10.25
N VAL A 391 7.05 10.87 -11.25
CA VAL A 391 8.48 10.48 -11.15
C VAL A 391 9.38 11.70 -11.11
#